data_AF-A0A356MNJ0-F1
#
_entry.id   AF-A0A356MNJ0-F1
#
_cell.length_a   1.000
_cell.length_b   1.000
_cell.length_c   1.000
_cell.angle_alpha   90.00
_cell.angle_beta   90.00
_cell.angle_gamma   90.00
#
_symmetry.space_group_name_H-M   'P 1'
#
loop_
_entity.id
_entity.type
_entity.pdbx_description
1 polymer ?
#
loop_
_entity_poly.entity_id
_entity_poly.type
_entity_poly.pdbx_seq_one_letter_code
_entity_poly.pdbx_strand_id
1 'polypeptide(L)'
;MVHFEPVENYATFVQTVNATPMPLKKHIEKRYFTITEVANELGLNASQLRYWEKEFSSLNPRTNARGKRFYTASDKELIQQIAWLVKDQGYTINGARKALKKRKEVADAMAAVANSVTDESLDKKQLLDRLYGMKSRLEKFGEQTAES
;
A
#
# COMPACT_ATOMS: atom_id res chain seq x y z
N MET A 1 54.46 -29.31 1.91
CA MET A 1 54.09 -29.01 3.31
C MET A 1 53.50 -27.61 3.30
N VAL A 2 52.17 -27.51 3.25
CA VAL A 2 51.47 -26.24 3.06
C VAL A 2 51.37 -25.56 4.42
N HIS A 3 52.05 -24.42 4.58
CA HIS A 3 51.96 -23.60 5.78
C HIS A 3 50.69 -22.76 5.70
N PHE A 4 49.75 -23.00 6.60
CA PHE A 4 48.53 -22.20 6.75
C PHE A 4 48.79 -21.23 7.91
N GLU A 5 48.81 -19.93 7.65
CA GLU A 5 48.94 -18.93 8.71
C GLU A 5 47.62 -18.81 9.52
N PRO A 6 47.69 -18.56 10.84
CA PRO A 6 46.51 -18.50 11.69
C PRO A 6 45.72 -17.21 11.48
N VAL A 7 44.39 -17.33 11.47
CA VAL A 7 43.43 -16.24 11.23
C VAL A 7 43.30 -15.38 12.50
N GLU A 8 44.32 -14.58 12.81
CA GLU A 8 44.29 -13.57 13.86
C GLU A 8 43.77 -12.22 13.33
N ASN A 9 42.46 -12.12 13.02
CA ASN A 9 41.73 -10.84 13.20
C ASN A 9 40.23 -10.92 12.92
N TYR A 10 39.52 -11.84 13.60
CA TYR A 10 38.06 -11.77 13.62
C TYR A 10 37.55 -10.47 14.28
N ALA A 11 38.30 -9.91 15.23
CA ALA A 11 37.93 -8.69 15.96
C ALA A 11 37.79 -7.46 15.04
N THR A 12 38.68 -7.29 14.05
CA THR A 12 38.60 -6.17 13.09
C THR A 12 37.36 -6.28 12.21
N PHE A 13 36.99 -7.50 11.80
CA PHE A 13 35.79 -7.72 10.98
C PHE A 13 34.51 -7.32 11.71
N VAL A 14 34.40 -7.60 13.02
CA VAL A 14 33.21 -7.22 13.81
C VAL A 14 33.15 -5.71 14.13
N GLN A 15 34.29 -5.01 14.07
CA GLN A 15 34.35 -3.56 14.34
C GLN A 15 33.89 -2.74 13.14
N THR A 16 34.15 -3.21 11.92
CA THR A 16 33.71 -2.53 10.68
C THR A 16 32.20 -2.64 10.43
N VAL A 17 31.54 -3.73 10.85
CA VAL A 17 30.08 -3.89 10.68
C VAL A 17 29.25 -2.98 11.60
N ASN A 18 29.87 -2.33 12.59
CA ASN A 18 29.18 -1.48 13.59
C ASN A 18 29.49 0.01 13.46
N ALA A 19 30.22 0.46 12.43
CA ALA A 19 30.56 1.86 12.22
C ALA A 19 29.99 2.39 10.89
N THR A 20 29.14 3.41 11.00
CA THR A 20 28.53 4.26 9.96
C THR A 20 27.12 3.87 9.53
N PRO A 21 26.07 4.47 10.12
CA PRO A 21 24.78 4.55 9.43
C PRO A 21 24.99 5.34 8.15
N MET A 22 24.94 4.66 6.99
CA MET A 22 24.98 5.33 5.69
C MET A 22 23.94 6.45 5.68
N PRO A 23 24.30 7.68 5.25
CA PRO A 23 23.32 8.75 5.12
C PRO A 23 22.29 8.31 4.08
N LEU A 24 21.06 8.04 4.52
CA LEU A 24 19.93 7.74 3.65
C LEU A 24 19.84 8.86 2.61
N LYS A 25 20.23 8.55 1.37
CA LYS A 25 20.09 9.47 0.24
C LYS A 25 18.60 9.78 0.12
N LYS A 26 18.19 10.97 0.54
CA LYS A 26 16.79 11.41 0.50
C LYS A 26 16.35 11.46 -0.95
N HIS A 27 15.67 10.42 -1.41
CA HIS A 27 15.03 10.42 -2.72
C HIS A 27 13.92 11.48 -2.68
N ILE A 28 14.10 12.56 -3.43
CA ILE A 28 13.06 13.59 -3.57
C ILE A 28 11.99 12.99 -4.48
N GLU A 29 10.95 12.44 -3.89
CA GLU A 29 9.81 11.95 -4.64
C GLU A 29 9.06 13.11 -5.29
N LYS A 30 8.76 12.94 -6.57
CA LYS A 30 7.99 13.92 -7.34
C LYS A 30 6.57 13.98 -6.78
N ARG A 31 6.16 15.17 -6.32
CA ARG A 31 4.86 15.39 -5.69
C ARG A 31 3.69 15.54 -6.68
N TYR A 32 3.98 16.05 -7.88
CA TYR A 32 2.99 16.40 -8.88
C TYR A 32 3.32 15.81 -10.23
N PHE A 33 2.35 15.14 -10.85
CA PHE A 33 2.46 14.47 -12.14
C PHE A 33 1.53 15.15 -13.15
N THR A 34 1.93 15.26 -14.40
CA THR A 34 1.06 15.77 -15.46
C THR A 34 0.12 14.68 -15.97
N ILE A 35 -0.96 15.08 -16.66
CA ILE A 35 -1.91 14.11 -17.25
C ILE A 35 -1.24 13.12 -18.18
N THR A 36 -0.25 13.57 -18.96
CA THR A 36 0.48 12.71 -19.90
C THR A 36 1.35 11.70 -19.16
N GLU A 37 2.01 12.11 -18.08
CA GLU A 37 2.81 11.21 -17.25
C GLU A 37 1.95 10.12 -16.62
N VAL A 38 0.83 10.51 -15.98
CA VAL A 38 -0.09 9.55 -15.36
C VAL A 38 -0.71 8.61 -16.40
N ALA A 39 -1.10 9.14 -17.56
CA ALA A 39 -1.63 8.35 -18.67
C ALA A 39 -0.62 7.29 -19.14
N ASN A 40 0.63 7.69 -19.37
CA ASN A 40 1.68 6.80 -19.83
C ASN A 40 2.03 5.73 -18.79
N GLU A 41 2.16 6.12 -17.51
CA GLU A 41 2.50 5.19 -16.44
C GLU A 41 1.43 4.12 -16.20
N LEU A 42 0.15 4.46 -16.38
CA LEU A 42 -0.98 3.56 -16.13
C LEU A 42 -1.54 2.89 -17.41
N GLY A 43 -0.94 3.16 -18.58
CA GLY A 43 -1.47 2.66 -19.86
C GLY A 43 -2.91 3.10 -20.12
N LEU A 44 -3.21 4.37 -19.83
CA LEU A 44 -4.52 5.00 -20.00
C LEU A 44 -4.44 6.14 -21.01
N ASN A 45 -5.57 6.47 -21.63
CA ASN A 45 -5.66 7.62 -22.50
C ASN A 45 -5.91 8.90 -21.69
N ALA A 46 -5.25 10.01 -22.06
CA ALA A 46 -5.47 11.30 -21.40
C ALA A 46 -6.95 11.74 -21.43
N SER A 47 -7.68 11.45 -22.52
CA SER A 47 -9.12 11.72 -22.60
C SER A 47 -9.94 10.90 -21.61
N GLN A 48 -9.52 9.67 -21.30
CA GLN A 48 -10.17 8.83 -20.31
C GLN A 48 -9.96 9.36 -18.89
N LEU A 49 -8.75 9.84 -18.58
CA LEU A 49 -8.48 10.51 -17.29
C LEU A 49 -9.36 11.77 -17.12
N ARG A 50 -9.47 12.61 -18.16
CA ARG A 50 -10.36 13.78 -18.15
C ARG A 50 -11.82 13.42 -17.96
N TYR A 51 -12.25 12.29 -18.50
CA TYR A 51 -13.60 11.79 -18.30
C TYR A 51 -13.80 11.33 -16.85
N TRP A 52 -12.87 10.57 -16.30
CA TRP A 52 -12.93 10.11 -14.91
C TRP A 52 -12.89 11.25 -13.89
N GLU A 53 -12.15 12.33 -14.13
CA GLU A 53 -12.20 13.53 -13.29
C GLU A 53 -13.63 14.07 -13.11
N LYS A 54 -14.48 13.98 -14.15
CA LYS A 54 -15.88 14.43 -14.07
C LYS A 54 -16.76 13.44 -13.32
N GLU A 55 -16.48 12.15 -13.46
CA GLU A 55 -17.31 11.08 -12.91
C GLU A 55 -17.00 10.76 -11.45
N PHE A 56 -15.77 10.97 -11.01
CA PHE A 56 -15.29 10.65 -9.66
C PHE A 56 -14.96 11.93 -8.91
N SER A 57 -15.88 12.39 -8.06
CA SER A 57 -15.69 13.60 -7.25
C SER A 57 -14.53 13.53 -6.25
N SER A 58 -13.99 12.35 -5.98
CA SER A 58 -12.78 12.17 -5.17
C SER A 58 -11.48 12.40 -5.96
N LEU A 59 -11.55 12.43 -7.30
CA LEU A 59 -10.40 12.66 -8.18
C LEU A 59 -10.40 14.13 -8.65
N ASN A 60 -9.79 15.00 -7.86
CA ASN A 60 -9.78 16.45 -8.10
C ASN A 60 -8.34 16.97 -8.31
N PRO A 61 -7.73 16.73 -9.48
CA PRO A 61 -6.38 17.19 -9.76
C PRO A 61 -6.29 18.73 -9.73
N ARG A 62 -5.20 19.25 -9.17
CA ARG A 62 -4.98 20.70 -9.08
C ARG A 62 -4.75 21.26 -10.48
N THR A 63 -5.50 22.30 -10.83
CA THR A 63 -5.30 23.03 -12.10
C THR A 63 -4.59 24.36 -11.84
N ASN A 64 -3.60 24.70 -12.67
CA ASN A 64 -2.93 26.00 -12.59
C ASN A 64 -3.67 27.08 -13.41
N ALA A 65 -3.23 28.34 -13.30
CA ALA A 65 -3.83 29.46 -14.04
C ALA A 65 -3.82 29.32 -15.57
N ARG A 66 -2.98 28.43 -16.12
CA ARG A 66 -2.88 28.14 -17.56
C ARG A 66 -3.66 26.88 -17.97
N GLY A 67 -4.48 26.32 -17.08
CA GLY A 67 -5.31 25.14 -17.37
C GLY A 67 -4.57 23.79 -17.37
N LYS A 68 -3.30 23.73 -16.95
CA LYS A 68 -2.56 22.47 -16.80
C LYS A 68 -2.96 21.78 -15.49
N ARG A 69 -3.28 20.49 -15.60
CA ARG A 69 -3.66 19.61 -14.48
C ARG A 69 -2.43 18.93 -13.90
N PHE A 70 -2.41 18.86 -12.58
CA PHE A 70 -1.39 18.17 -11.79
C PHE A 70 -2.07 17.18 -10.85
N TYR A 71 -1.64 15.93 -10.93
CA TYR A 71 -2.09 14.82 -10.09
C TYR A 71 -1.07 14.60 -8.98
N THR A 72 -1.54 14.21 -7.82
CA THR A 72 -0.73 13.77 -6.69
C THR A 72 -0.50 12.27 -6.72
N ALA A 73 0.33 11.74 -5.82
CA ALA A 73 0.47 10.31 -5.64
C ALA A 73 -0.88 9.65 -5.26
N SER A 74 -1.65 10.28 -4.37
CA SER A 74 -2.98 9.80 -3.99
C SER A 74 -3.97 9.79 -5.15
N ASP A 75 -3.90 10.77 -6.06
CA ASP A 75 -4.71 10.76 -7.28
C ASP A 75 -4.35 9.57 -8.17
N LYS A 76 -3.05 9.25 -8.32
CA LYS A 76 -2.60 8.08 -9.08
C LYS A 76 -3.12 6.77 -8.49
N GLU A 77 -3.05 6.62 -7.18
CA GLU A 77 -3.58 5.45 -6.47
C GLU A 77 -5.08 5.29 -6.71
N LEU A 78 -5.83 6.40 -6.65
CA LEU A 78 -7.26 6.38 -6.93
C LEU A 78 -7.55 6.00 -8.39
N ILE A 79 -6.81 6.56 -9.35
CA ILE A 79 -6.93 6.22 -10.77
C ILE A 79 -6.63 4.74 -10.99
N GLN A 80 -5.61 4.19 -10.32
CA GLN A 80 -5.26 2.78 -10.41
C GLN A 80 -6.38 1.88 -9.87
N GLN A 81 -7.02 2.27 -8.76
CA GLN A 81 -8.19 1.55 -8.22
C GLN A 81 -9.39 1.61 -9.18
N ILE A 82 -9.65 2.78 -9.78
CA ILE A 82 -10.71 2.93 -10.79
C ILE A 82 -10.42 2.04 -12.00
N ALA A 83 -9.18 2.04 -12.49
CA ALA A 83 -8.76 1.23 -13.63
C ALA A 83 -8.97 -0.26 -13.33
N TRP A 84 -8.59 -0.73 -12.14
CA TRP A 84 -8.81 -2.11 -11.73
C TRP A 84 -10.29 -2.49 -11.68
N LEU A 85 -11.13 -1.64 -11.11
CA LEU A 85 -12.57 -1.89 -11.05
C LEU A 85 -13.21 -1.97 -12.44
N VAL A 86 -12.82 -1.07 -13.35
CA VAL A 86 -13.46 -0.97 -14.67
C VAL A 86 -12.89 -2.00 -15.65
N LYS A 87 -11.57 -2.16 -15.72
CA LYS A 87 -10.89 -3.02 -16.69
C LYS A 87 -10.84 -4.48 -16.24
N ASP A 88 -10.41 -4.72 -15.00
CA ASP A 88 -10.17 -6.09 -14.52
C ASP A 88 -11.43 -6.73 -13.92
N GLN A 89 -12.28 -5.93 -13.27
CA GLN A 89 -13.48 -6.42 -12.61
C GLN A 89 -14.78 -6.18 -13.41
N GLY A 90 -14.70 -5.48 -14.54
CA GLY A 90 -15.84 -5.25 -15.44
C GLY A 90 -16.94 -4.35 -14.87
N TYR A 91 -16.66 -3.54 -13.85
CA TYR A 91 -17.64 -2.59 -13.32
C TYR A 91 -17.92 -1.47 -14.33
N THR A 92 -19.18 -1.05 -14.40
CA THR A 92 -19.51 0.24 -15.01
C THR A 92 -18.95 1.39 -14.17
N ILE A 93 -18.81 2.58 -14.75
CA ILE A 93 -18.33 3.78 -14.03
C ILE A 93 -19.17 4.04 -12.76
N ASN A 94 -20.49 3.91 -12.86
CA ASN A 94 -21.37 4.07 -11.70
C ASN A 94 -21.18 2.96 -10.66
N GLY A 95 -20.95 1.72 -11.10
CA GLY A 95 -20.62 0.60 -10.22
C GLY A 95 -19.31 0.82 -9.48
N ALA A 96 -18.26 1.24 -10.19
CA ALA A 96 -16.95 1.56 -9.62
C ALA A 96 -17.04 2.70 -8.58
N ARG A 97 -17.82 3.75 -8.88
CA ARG A 97 -18.08 4.85 -7.92
C ARG A 97 -18.72 4.35 -6.63
N LYS A 98 -19.75 3.51 -6.72
CA LYS A 98 -20.42 2.92 -5.55
C LYS A 98 -19.47 2.02 -4.76
N ALA A 99 -18.66 1.21 -5.46
CA ALA A 99 -17.69 0.32 -4.83
C ALA A 99 -16.63 1.11 -4.05
N LEU A 100 -16.08 2.17 -4.63
CA LEU A 100 -15.09 3.04 -3.96
C LEU A 100 -15.68 3.74 -2.73
N LYS A 101 -16.91 4.25 -2.83
CA LYS A 101 -17.61 4.87 -1.70
C LYS A 101 -17.80 3.87 -0.55
N LYS A 102 -18.30 2.67 -0.85
CA LYS A 102 -18.50 1.62 0.14
C LYS A 102 -17.20 1.19 0.80
N ARG A 103 -16.11 1.05 0.03
CA ARG A 103 -14.78 0.74 0.58
C ARG A 103 -14.32 1.82 1.55
N LYS A 104 -14.52 3.10 1.22
CA LYS A 104 -14.19 4.22 2.10
C LYS A 104 -15.00 4.17 3.41
N GLU A 105 -16.31 3.95 3.33
CA GLU A 105 -17.18 3.84 4.52
C GLU A 105 -16.72 2.70 5.45
N VAL A 106 -16.33 1.55 4.89
CA VAL A 106 -15.77 0.43 5.67
C VAL A 106 -14.42 0.80 6.28
N ALA A 107 -13.54 1.45 5.52
CA ALA A 107 -12.23 1.89 6.03
C ALA A 107 -12.37 2.89 7.18
N ASP A 108 -13.29 3.86 7.05
CA ASP A 108 -13.58 4.85 8.08
C ASP A 108 -14.15 4.18 9.35
N ALA A 109 -15.05 3.20 9.19
CA ALA A 109 -15.58 2.41 10.31
C ALA A 109 -14.49 1.57 11.00
N MET A 110 -13.62 0.92 10.22
CA MET A 110 -12.49 0.16 10.77
C MET A 110 -11.49 1.05 11.51
N ALA A 111 -11.21 2.25 10.98
CA ALA A 111 -10.35 3.23 11.64
C ALA A 111 -10.96 3.73 12.96
N ALA A 112 -12.28 3.97 13.00
CA ALA A 112 -12.98 4.33 14.22
C ALA A 112 -12.90 3.23 15.29
N VAL A 113 -13.08 1.96 14.89
CA VAL A 113 -12.89 0.81 15.79
C VAL A 113 -11.45 0.71 16.28
N ALA A 114 -10.46 0.85 15.39
CA ALA A 114 -9.04 0.80 15.77
C ALA A 114 -8.69 1.90 16.79
N ASN A 115 -9.20 3.11 16.60
CA ASN A 115 -8.99 4.22 17.53
C ASN A 115 -9.67 4.01 18.89
N SER A 116 -10.80 3.28 18.94
CA SER A 116 -11.43 2.88 20.21
C SER A 116 -10.68 1.75 20.94
N VAL A 117 -9.81 1.02 20.23
CA VAL A 117 -8.98 -0.06 20.80
C VAL A 117 -7.63 0.47 21.29
N THR A 118 -7.19 1.65 20.83
CA THR A 118 -5.92 2.26 21.28
C THR A 118 -6.00 2.96 22.64
N ASP A 119 -7.19 3.11 23.22
CA ASP A 119 -7.40 3.67 24.56
C ASP A 119 -7.85 2.57 25.54
N GLU A 120 -6.97 1.59 25.78
CA GLU A 120 -6.85 0.78 27.00
C GLU A 120 -5.80 -0.32 26.79
N SER A 121 -4.67 -0.22 27.51
CA SER A 121 -3.93 -1.36 28.09
C SER A 121 -3.89 -2.70 27.31
N LEU A 122 -3.29 -2.75 26.12
CA LEU A 122 -3.08 -4.04 25.45
C LEU A 122 -1.92 -4.82 26.07
N ASP A 123 -2.24 -5.66 27.07
CA ASP A 123 -1.40 -6.76 27.52
C ASP A 123 -1.11 -7.69 26.34
N LYS A 124 0.16 -7.71 25.90
CA LYS A 124 0.70 -8.52 24.79
C LYS A 124 0.27 -9.99 24.87
N LYS A 125 -0.02 -10.48 26.08
CA LYS A 125 -0.54 -11.82 26.35
C LYS A 125 -1.93 -12.07 25.73
N GLN A 126 -2.84 -11.09 25.83
CA GLN A 126 -4.21 -11.24 25.30
C GLN A 126 -4.24 -11.26 23.77
N LEU A 127 -3.34 -10.50 23.12
CA LEU A 127 -3.17 -10.54 21.66
C LEU A 127 -2.63 -11.88 21.20
N LEU A 128 -1.66 -12.44 21.91
CA LEU A 128 -1.12 -13.77 21.62
C LEU A 128 -2.20 -14.85 21.77
N ASP A 129 -2.98 -14.83 22.85
CA ASP A 129 -4.06 -15.80 23.06
C ASP A 129 -5.13 -15.74 21.95
N ARG A 130 -5.48 -14.54 21.49
CA ARG A 130 -6.40 -14.36 20.34
C ARG A 130 -5.81 -14.92 19.05
N LEU A 131 -4.53 -14.65 18.76
CA LEU A 131 -3.85 -15.16 17.57
C LEU A 131 -3.74 -16.69 17.59
N TYR A 132 -3.37 -17.28 18.73
CA TYR A 132 -3.32 -18.75 18.89
C TYR A 132 -4.70 -19.40 18.76
N GLY A 133 -5.76 -18.76 19.29
CA GLY A 133 -7.13 -19.22 19.13
C GLY A 133 -7.62 -19.19 17.68
N MET A 134 -7.26 -18.15 16.93
CA MET A 134 -7.55 -18.06 15.49
C MET A 134 -6.79 -19.12 14.68
N LYS A 135 -5.50 -19.33 14.99
CA LYS A 135 -4.67 -20.36 14.35
C LYS A 135 -5.26 -21.75 14.52
N SER A 136 -5.67 -22.09 15.74
CA SER A 136 -6.27 -23.39 16.06
C SER A 136 -7.60 -23.63 15.34
N ARG A 137 -8.36 -22.57 15.04
CA ARG A 137 -9.59 -22.66 14.24
C ARG A 137 -9.28 -22.92 12.77
N LEU A 138 -8.26 -22.25 12.21
CA LEU A 138 -7.85 -22.44 10.82
C LEU A 138 -7.28 -23.84 10.58
N GLU A 139 -6.53 -24.38 11.53
CA GLU A 139 -6.01 -25.76 11.45
C GLU A 139 -7.15 -26.79 11.40
N LYS A 140 -8.20 -26.61 12.21
CA LYS A 140 -9.40 -27.48 12.20
C LYS A 140 -10.23 -27.40 10.92
N PHE A 141 -10.19 -26.27 10.20
CA PHE A 141 -10.85 -26.15 8.90
C PHE A 141 -10.09 -26.86 7.77
N GLY A 142 -8.77 -27.06 7.92
CA GLY A 142 -7.95 -27.79 6.95
C GLY A 142 -8.10 -29.30 7.01
N GLU A 143 -8.60 -29.85 8.12
CA GLU A 143 -8.77 -31.30 8.32
C GLU A 143 -10.09 -31.83 7.75
N GLN A 144 -11.12 -31.00 7.55
CA GLN A 144 -12.41 -31.42 6.99
C GLN A 144 -12.43 -31.58 5.45
N THR A 145 -11.40 -31.13 4.74
CA THR A 145 -11.33 -31.23 3.28
C THR A 145 -10.52 -32.42 2.77
N ALA A 146 -9.93 -33.22 3.66
CA ALA A 146 -9.11 -34.39 3.30
C ALA A 146 -9.87 -35.74 3.39
N GLU A 147 -11.12 -35.73 3.85
CA GLU A 147 -11.96 -36.93 4.04
C GLU A 147 -13.30 -36.78 3.30
N SER A 148 -13.25 -36.62 1.97
CA SER A 148 -14.39 -36.81 1.06
C SER A 148 -13.90 -37.13 -0.35
#